data_AF-A0A3N0ZKW0-F1
#
_entry.id   AF-A0A3N0ZKW0-F1
#
_cell.length_a   1.000
_cell.length_b   1.000
_cell.length_c   1.000
_cell.angle_alpha   90.00
_cell.angle_beta   90.00
_cell.angle_gamma   90.00
#
_symmetry.space_group_name_H-M   'P 1'
#
loop_
_entity.id
_entity.type
_entity.pdbx_description
1 polymer ?
#
loop_
_entity_poly.entity_id
_entity_poly.type
_entity_poly.pdbx_seq_one_letter_code
_entity_poly.pdbx_strand_id
1 'polypeptide(L)'
;MGLGPDDVLGFVFWSRYPISLLKALDFIDNNYNRNHYLNLTINDYPKVLEPKSPQLSKVFFLVEFLYDRYGENYIQWRFDPIIISNLTPKNYILDKFAQLCFKLSGKVRTCITSFVDFYPKVKRRFERNNNIKFFDPEMGEKAEIITAMERIANEHKIQLRLCCENELAQKLDIESASCVNPLRFHYADVQNIKIKPTRSGCTCYESKDIGMYNTCLFDCLYCYANFSYDNSLKNYLFIKKNVTNQISTF
;
A
#
# COMPACT_ATOMS: atom_id res chain seq x y z
N MET A 1 -10.43 -11.48 -21.78
CA MET A 1 -9.33 -12.11 -21.04
C MET A 1 -9.92 -12.59 -19.73
N GLY A 2 -9.81 -13.88 -19.45
CA GLY A 2 -10.36 -14.46 -18.23
C GLY A 2 -9.49 -14.13 -17.02
N LEU A 3 -10.01 -14.46 -15.84
CA LEU A 3 -9.29 -14.43 -14.57
C LEU A 3 -9.12 -15.86 -14.03
N GLY A 4 -9.29 -16.88 -14.88
CA GLY A 4 -9.15 -18.27 -14.47
C GLY A 4 -7.70 -18.61 -14.11
N PRO A 5 -7.46 -19.72 -13.38
CA PRO A 5 -6.12 -20.13 -12.98
C PRO A 5 -5.12 -20.27 -14.14
N ASP A 6 -5.60 -20.64 -15.32
CA ASP A 6 -4.77 -20.76 -16.53
C ASP A 6 -4.53 -19.42 -17.25
N ASP A 7 -5.32 -18.38 -16.93
CA ASP A 7 -5.22 -17.05 -17.55
C ASP A 7 -4.30 -16.09 -16.79
N VAL A 8 -4.06 -16.35 -15.49
CA VAL A 8 -3.31 -15.45 -14.61
C VAL A 8 -2.29 -16.20 -13.76
N LEU A 9 -1.11 -15.62 -13.61
CA LEU A 9 -0.07 -16.19 -12.76
C LEU A 9 -0.42 -16.12 -11.26
N GLY A 10 -1.16 -15.09 -10.86
CA GLY A 10 -1.46 -14.81 -9.47
C GLY A 10 -2.06 -13.41 -9.27
N PHE A 11 -2.35 -13.07 -8.02
CA PHE A 11 -2.98 -11.80 -7.64
C PHE A 11 -2.09 -10.96 -6.73
N VAL A 12 -2.06 -9.66 -6.98
CA VAL A 12 -1.44 -8.70 -6.07
C VAL A 12 -2.53 -7.80 -5.53
N PHE A 13 -2.77 -7.86 -4.23
CA PHE A 13 -3.79 -7.06 -3.58
C PHE A 13 -3.20 -5.78 -2.99
N TRP A 14 -3.97 -4.70 -3.01
CA TRP A 14 -3.68 -3.47 -2.27
C TRP A 14 -4.82 -3.14 -1.33
N SER A 15 -4.52 -2.88 -0.07
CA SER A 15 -5.55 -2.47 0.88
C SER A 15 -4.99 -1.67 2.04
N ARG A 16 -5.90 -1.01 2.77
CA ARG A 16 -5.66 -0.57 4.16
C ARG A 16 -6.38 -1.46 5.17
N TYR A 17 -7.38 -2.23 4.71
CA TYR A 17 -8.22 -3.05 5.56
C TYR A 17 -8.92 -4.15 4.74
N PRO A 18 -8.23 -5.28 4.47
CA PRO A 18 -8.67 -6.31 3.50
C PRO A 18 -9.76 -7.25 4.01
N ILE A 19 -10.73 -6.80 4.82
CA ILE A 19 -11.74 -7.69 5.44
C ILE A 19 -12.54 -8.48 4.41
N SER A 20 -12.96 -7.85 3.31
CA SER A 20 -13.73 -8.56 2.28
C SER A 20 -12.90 -9.62 1.57
N LEU A 21 -11.59 -9.40 1.42
CA LEU A 21 -10.67 -10.36 0.80
C LEU A 21 -10.53 -11.62 1.65
N LEU A 22 -10.59 -11.52 2.99
CA LEU A 22 -10.46 -12.68 3.88
C LEU A 22 -11.45 -13.79 3.54
N LYS A 23 -12.66 -13.43 3.11
CA LYS A 23 -13.71 -14.38 2.72
C LYS A 23 -13.40 -15.16 1.45
N ALA A 24 -12.51 -14.63 0.61
CA ALA A 24 -12.10 -15.23 -0.66
C ALA A 24 -10.76 -15.97 -0.57
N LEU A 25 -10.06 -15.91 0.57
CA LEU A 25 -8.71 -16.48 0.69
C LEU A 25 -8.68 -18.00 0.48
N ASP A 26 -9.65 -18.75 1.01
CA ASP A 26 -9.69 -20.20 0.79
C ASP A 26 -9.92 -20.54 -0.69
N PHE A 27 -10.79 -19.79 -1.36
CA PHE A 27 -11.01 -19.95 -2.81
C PHE A 27 -9.72 -19.64 -3.59
N ILE A 28 -9.03 -18.53 -3.29
CA ILE A 28 -7.80 -18.16 -3.98
C ILE A 28 -6.70 -19.19 -3.72
N ASP A 29 -6.53 -19.62 -2.48
CA ASP A 29 -5.52 -20.60 -2.08
C ASP A 29 -5.70 -21.93 -2.82
N ASN A 30 -6.95 -22.42 -2.88
CA ASN A 30 -7.27 -23.71 -3.49
C ASN A 30 -7.20 -23.71 -5.02
N ASN A 31 -7.45 -22.57 -5.66
CA ASN A 31 -7.58 -22.51 -7.12
C ASN A 31 -6.37 -21.86 -7.82
N TYR A 32 -5.51 -21.12 -7.11
CA TYR A 32 -4.43 -20.34 -7.73
C TYR A 32 -3.06 -20.61 -7.09
N ASN A 33 -2.83 -21.82 -6.56
CA ASN A 33 -1.54 -22.24 -5.98
C ASN A 33 -1.00 -21.30 -4.89
N ARG A 34 -1.90 -20.59 -4.20
CA ARG A 34 -1.54 -19.54 -3.22
C ARG A 34 -0.64 -18.44 -3.81
N ASN A 35 -0.64 -18.25 -5.13
CA ASN A 35 0.08 -17.20 -5.83
C ASN A 35 -0.63 -15.86 -5.66
N HIS A 36 -0.56 -15.32 -4.46
CA HIS A 36 -0.99 -13.97 -4.17
C HIS A 36 -0.19 -13.39 -3.01
N TYR A 37 -0.10 -12.06 -2.97
CA TYR A 37 0.45 -11.36 -1.81
C TYR A 37 -0.24 -10.01 -1.64
N LEU A 38 -0.05 -9.39 -0.47
CA LEU A 38 -0.78 -8.20 -0.07
C LEU A 38 0.16 -7.02 0.15
N ASN A 39 -0.03 -5.96 -0.62
CA ASN A 39 0.42 -4.62 -0.27
C ASN A 39 -0.54 -4.02 0.76
N LEU A 40 -0.11 -3.88 2.02
CA LEU A 40 -0.94 -3.36 3.11
C LEU A 40 -0.41 -2.01 3.61
N THR A 41 -1.21 -0.95 3.47
CA THR A 41 -0.82 0.38 3.95
C THR A 41 -1.20 0.60 5.41
N ILE A 42 -0.20 0.94 6.24
CA ILE A 42 -0.33 1.27 7.66
C ILE A 42 0.57 2.48 7.94
N ASN A 43 -0.04 3.65 8.18
CA ASN A 43 0.70 4.92 8.36
C ASN A 43 0.53 5.54 9.76
N ASP A 44 -0.60 5.31 10.42
CA ASP A 44 -0.97 5.94 11.71
C ASP A 44 -0.92 7.47 11.71
N TYR A 45 -1.42 8.10 10.64
CA TYR A 45 -1.48 9.55 10.54
C TYR A 45 -2.60 10.16 11.38
N PRO A 46 -2.52 11.47 11.70
CA PRO A 46 -3.61 12.18 12.35
C PRO A 46 -4.92 12.02 11.58
N LYS A 47 -6.05 11.92 12.31
CA LYS A 47 -7.39 11.82 11.70
C LYS A 47 -7.70 12.95 10.73
N VAL A 48 -7.06 14.11 10.87
CA VAL A 48 -7.20 15.19 9.89
C VAL A 48 -6.74 14.74 8.49
N LEU A 49 -5.66 13.95 8.38
CA LEU A 49 -5.16 13.40 7.11
C LEU A 49 -5.87 12.10 6.71
N GLU A 50 -6.24 11.28 7.69
CA GLU A 50 -6.87 9.96 7.49
C GLU A 50 -8.15 9.80 8.33
N PRO A 51 -9.24 10.50 7.98
CA PRO A 51 -10.40 10.71 8.85
C PRO A 51 -11.18 9.43 9.17
N LYS A 52 -11.20 8.49 8.23
CA LYS A 52 -11.96 7.24 8.37
C LYS A 52 -11.05 6.02 8.36
N SER A 53 -9.75 6.19 8.65
CA SER A 53 -8.79 5.09 8.73
C SER A 53 -9.27 3.95 9.65
N PRO A 54 -8.92 2.69 9.34
CA PRO A 54 -9.21 1.58 10.22
C PRO A 54 -8.49 1.75 11.56
N GLN A 55 -9.10 1.27 12.64
CA GLN A 55 -8.45 1.24 13.95
C GLN A 55 -7.21 0.34 13.90
N LEU A 56 -6.05 0.86 14.33
CA LEU A 56 -4.78 0.14 14.26
C LEU A 56 -4.81 -1.24 14.93
N SER A 57 -5.46 -1.37 16.10
CA SER A 57 -5.58 -2.65 16.79
C SER A 57 -6.20 -3.72 15.88
N LYS A 58 -7.27 -3.37 15.15
CA LYS A 58 -7.91 -4.27 14.18
C LYS A 58 -6.99 -4.60 13.00
N VAL A 59 -6.21 -3.64 12.53
CA VAL A 59 -5.22 -3.88 11.47
C VAL A 59 -4.15 -4.85 11.95
N PHE A 60 -3.65 -4.71 13.18
CA PHE A 60 -2.66 -5.64 13.72
C PHE A 60 -3.22 -7.05 13.92
N PHE A 61 -4.48 -7.20 14.37
CA PHE A 61 -5.13 -8.53 14.37
C PHE A 61 -5.15 -9.18 12.98
N LEU A 62 -5.34 -8.39 11.92
CA LEU A 62 -5.28 -8.90 10.54
C LEU A 62 -3.86 -9.27 10.12
N VAL A 63 -2.87 -8.48 10.51
CA VAL A 63 -1.46 -8.78 10.25
C VAL A 63 -1.09 -10.11 10.89
N GLU A 64 -1.46 -10.33 12.15
CA GLU A 64 -1.23 -11.60 12.86
C GLU A 64 -1.91 -12.77 12.14
N PHE A 65 -3.20 -12.64 11.81
CA PHE A 65 -3.94 -13.67 11.08
C PHE A 65 -3.29 -14.04 9.74
N LEU A 66 -2.88 -13.03 8.95
CA LEU A 66 -2.25 -13.26 7.65
C LEU A 66 -0.82 -13.82 7.79
N TYR A 67 -0.08 -13.40 8.81
CA TYR A 67 1.23 -13.95 9.14
C TYR A 67 1.13 -15.43 9.51
N ASP A 68 0.18 -15.80 10.38
CA ASP A 68 0.00 -17.20 10.78
C ASP A 68 -0.35 -18.09 9.58
N ARG A 69 -1.05 -17.54 8.58
CA ARG A 69 -1.47 -18.28 7.38
C ARG A 69 -0.41 -18.36 6.27
N TYR A 70 0.36 -17.29 6.06
CA TYR A 70 1.23 -17.14 4.88
C TYR A 70 2.69 -16.78 5.20
N GLY A 71 3.00 -16.46 6.45
CA GLY A 71 4.34 -16.07 6.90
C GLY A 71 4.73 -14.63 6.61
N GLU A 72 5.95 -14.28 7.02
CA GLU A 72 6.49 -12.91 7.05
C GLU A 72 6.74 -12.25 5.69
N ASN A 73 6.72 -13.03 4.60
CA ASN A 73 6.95 -12.52 3.25
C ASN A 73 5.65 -12.15 2.50
N TYR A 74 4.49 -12.50 3.06
CA TYR A 74 3.19 -12.29 2.42
C TYR A 74 2.77 -10.82 2.39
N ILE A 75 2.93 -10.12 3.51
CA ILE A 75 2.59 -8.71 3.60
C ILE A 75 3.80 -7.88 3.14
N GLN A 76 3.58 -7.10 2.08
CA GLN A 76 4.43 -5.98 1.71
C GLN A 76 3.87 -4.75 2.42
N TRP A 77 4.40 -4.42 3.60
CA TRP A 77 3.94 -3.27 4.34
C TRP A 77 4.26 -1.99 3.57
N ARG A 78 3.30 -1.07 3.52
CA ARG A 78 3.48 0.25 2.95
C ARG A 78 3.32 1.30 4.05
N PHE A 79 4.41 1.98 4.38
CA PHE A 79 4.35 3.27 5.07
C PHE A 79 4.35 4.35 3.99
N ASP A 80 3.20 4.51 3.33
CA ASP A 80 3.12 5.17 2.04
C ASP A 80 1.82 5.97 1.90
N PRO A 81 1.88 7.23 1.45
CA PRO A 81 3.10 8.02 1.24
C PRO A 81 3.62 8.66 2.54
N ILE A 82 4.88 9.11 2.54
CA ILE A 82 5.43 10.08 3.50
C ILE A 82 4.84 11.46 3.19
N ILE A 83 4.34 12.11 4.24
CA ILE A 83 3.68 13.40 4.15
C ILE A 83 4.30 14.34 5.15
N ILE A 84 5.03 15.37 4.69
CA ILE A 84 5.60 16.39 5.55
C ILE A 84 4.64 17.59 5.62
N SER A 85 4.27 17.97 6.83
CA SER A 85 3.36 19.09 7.10
C SER A 85 3.60 19.68 8.49
N ASN A 86 2.91 20.76 8.81
CA ASN A 86 2.87 21.28 10.19
C ASN A 86 2.25 20.29 11.20
N LEU A 87 1.52 19.27 10.75
CA LEU A 87 0.95 18.21 11.60
C LEU A 87 1.82 16.95 11.65
N THR A 88 2.66 16.76 10.63
CA THR A 88 3.49 15.57 10.43
C THR A 88 4.92 15.98 10.08
N PRO A 89 5.62 16.74 10.94
CA PRO A 89 7.02 17.09 10.73
C PRO A 89 7.92 15.85 10.72
N LYS A 90 9.17 15.99 10.26
CA LYS A 90 10.16 14.91 10.16
C LYS A 90 10.23 14.02 11.41
N ASN A 91 10.34 14.61 12.61
CA ASN A 91 10.40 13.85 13.87
C ASN A 91 9.13 13.04 14.13
N TYR A 92 7.95 13.61 13.87
CA TYR A 92 6.69 12.88 13.99
C TYR A 92 6.65 11.65 13.06
N ILE A 93 7.10 11.81 11.81
CA ILE A 93 7.18 10.71 10.86
C ILE A 93 8.09 9.60 11.37
N LEU A 94 9.30 9.95 11.83
CA LEU A 94 10.27 8.97 12.33
C LEU A 94 9.75 8.25 13.58
N ASP A 95 9.10 8.98 14.50
CA ASP A 95 8.50 8.39 15.70
C ASP A 95 7.38 7.40 15.35
N LYS A 96 6.49 7.77 14.43
CA LYS A 96 5.41 6.89 13.95
C LYS A 96 5.96 5.68 13.22
N PHE A 97 6.93 5.89 12.35
CA PHE A 97 7.57 4.81 11.63
C PHE A 97 8.24 3.82 12.58
N ALA A 98 9.00 4.29 13.57
CA ALA A 98 9.63 3.45 14.59
C ALA A 98 8.61 2.64 15.40
N GLN A 99 7.52 3.26 15.83
CA GLN A 99 6.44 2.56 16.55
C GLN A 99 5.83 1.44 15.70
N LEU A 100 5.62 1.69 14.41
CA LEU A 100 5.08 0.68 13.49
C LEU A 100 6.09 -0.42 13.17
N CYS A 101 7.37 -0.09 12.95
CA CYS A 101 8.44 -1.07 12.82
C CYS A 101 8.50 -2.02 14.02
N PHE A 102 8.44 -1.48 15.24
CA PHE A 102 8.38 -2.29 16.46
C PHE A 102 7.17 -3.22 16.48
N LYS A 103 5.97 -2.71 16.16
CA LYS A 103 4.73 -3.51 16.17
C LYS A 103 4.67 -4.57 15.07
N LEU A 104 5.33 -4.34 13.93
CA LEU A 104 5.33 -5.25 12.78
C LEU A 104 6.58 -6.15 12.75
N SER A 105 7.51 -5.97 13.68
CA SER A 105 8.77 -6.72 13.73
C SER A 105 8.49 -8.22 13.84
N GLY A 106 9.17 -9.01 12.99
CA GLY A 106 8.97 -10.46 12.90
C GLY A 106 7.71 -10.91 12.16
N LYS A 107 6.85 -9.98 11.72
CA LYS A 107 5.61 -10.26 10.98
C LYS A 107 5.67 -9.81 9.52
N VAL A 108 6.55 -8.87 9.21
CA VAL A 108 6.83 -8.40 7.85
C VAL A 108 8.34 -8.30 7.61
N ARG A 109 8.77 -8.46 6.35
CA ARG A 109 10.17 -8.28 5.94
C ARG A 109 10.43 -7.07 5.06
N THR A 110 9.41 -6.50 4.46
CA THR A 110 9.54 -5.36 3.54
C THR A 110 8.67 -4.20 4.01
N CYS A 111 9.23 -3.00 4.00
CA CYS A 111 8.48 -1.75 3.99
C CYS A 111 8.72 -1.01 2.66
N ILE A 112 7.64 -0.63 1.98
CA ILE A 112 7.68 0.19 0.77
C ILE A 112 7.21 1.61 1.13
N THR A 113 7.91 2.62 0.65
CA THR A 113 7.54 4.02 0.85
C THR A 113 7.85 4.89 -0.38
N SER A 114 7.20 6.05 -0.46
CA SER A 114 7.52 7.17 -1.35
C SER A 114 7.08 8.48 -0.69
N PHE A 115 7.48 9.62 -1.22
CA PHE A 115 6.88 10.89 -0.83
C PHE A 115 5.54 11.09 -1.56
N VAL A 116 4.66 11.91 -0.99
CA VAL A 116 3.34 12.17 -1.58
C VAL A 116 3.46 12.95 -2.90
N ASP A 117 2.83 12.45 -3.95
CA ASP A 117 2.68 13.19 -5.20
C ASP A 117 1.60 14.27 -5.09
N PHE A 118 1.98 15.51 -5.42
CA PHE A 118 1.06 16.64 -5.37
C PHE A 118 0.24 16.80 -6.66
N TYR A 119 -0.59 15.81 -6.96
CA TYR A 119 -1.58 15.93 -8.04
C TYR A 119 -2.49 17.15 -7.81
N PRO A 120 -2.96 17.85 -8.86
CA PRO A 120 -3.78 19.06 -8.72
C PRO A 120 -5.00 18.88 -7.80
N LYS A 121 -5.60 17.70 -7.82
CA LYS A 121 -6.72 17.33 -6.95
C LYS A 121 -6.33 17.20 -5.48
N VAL A 122 -5.16 16.63 -5.21
CA VAL A 122 -4.62 16.49 -3.85
C VAL A 122 -4.29 17.87 -3.28
N LYS A 123 -3.63 18.73 -4.08
CA LYS A 123 -3.38 20.14 -3.73
C LYS A 123 -4.67 20.87 -3.34
N ARG A 124 -5.71 20.82 -4.19
CA ARG A 124 -7.01 21.46 -3.90
C ARG A 124 -7.69 20.94 -2.63
N ARG A 125 -7.55 19.66 -2.29
CA ARG A 125 -8.11 19.09 -1.05
C ARG A 125 -7.40 19.63 0.17
N PHE A 126 -6.08 19.74 0.09
CA PHE A 126 -5.27 20.30 1.15
C PHE A 126 -5.51 21.79 1.34
N GLU A 127 -5.58 22.56 0.25
CA GLU A 127 -5.88 24.01 0.29
C GLU A 127 -7.23 24.33 0.91
N ARG A 128 -8.23 23.46 0.76
CA ARG A 128 -9.54 23.61 1.42
C ARG A 128 -9.47 23.45 2.94
N ASN A 129 -8.40 22.84 3.45
CA ASN A 129 -8.18 22.65 4.87
C ASN A 129 -7.13 23.65 5.35
N ASN A 130 -7.58 24.89 5.62
CA ASN A 130 -6.74 26.05 5.96
C ASN A 130 -5.78 25.84 7.14
N ASN A 131 -5.93 24.74 7.90
CA ASN A 131 -5.11 24.41 9.06
C ASN A 131 -3.88 23.54 8.72
N ILE A 132 -3.73 23.09 7.48
CA ILE A 132 -2.63 22.21 7.08
C ILE A 132 -1.74 22.89 6.04
N LYS A 133 -0.46 23.00 6.38
CA LYS A 133 0.61 23.49 5.50
C LYS A 133 1.50 22.29 5.14
N PHE A 134 1.50 21.92 3.87
CA PHE A 134 2.34 20.84 3.35
C PHE A 134 3.67 21.40 2.88
N PHE A 135 4.69 20.57 2.99
CA PHE A 135 6.03 20.85 2.53
C PHE A 135 6.45 19.70 1.61
N ASP A 136 6.94 20.03 0.43
CA ASP A 136 7.68 19.07 -0.41
C ASP A 136 9.16 19.23 -0.04
N PRO A 137 9.76 18.30 0.71
CA PRO A 137 11.13 18.46 1.16
C PRO A 137 12.09 18.47 -0.02
N GLU A 138 13.16 19.24 0.09
CA GLU A 138 14.23 19.20 -0.90
C GLU A 138 14.98 17.85 -0.83
N MET A 139 15.73 17.52 -1.88
CA MET A 139 16.43 16.22 -2.00
C MET A 139 17.33 15.89 -0.80
N GLY A 140 17.98 16.90 -0.21
CA GLY A 140 18.80 16.73 1.00
C GLY A 140 17.96 16.27 2.20
N GLU A 141 16.83 16.94 2.46
CA GLU A 141 15.93 16.58 3.57
C GLU A 141 15.25 15.23 3.32
N LYS A 142 14.82 14.93 2.09
CA LYS A 142 14.31 13.60 1.72
C LYS A 142 15.33 12.51 2.03
N ALA A 143 16.61 12.74 1.68
CA ALA A 143 17.69 11.80 1.96
C ALA A 143 17.86 11.57 3.46
N GLU A 144 17.89 12.63 4.27
CA GLU A 144 17.98 12.49 5.73
C GLU A 144 16.81 11.71 6.34
N ILE A 145 15.58 11.96 5.87
CA ILE A 145 14.38 11.23 6.34
C ILE A 145 14.51 9.75 6.02
N ILE A 146 14.84 9.41 4.76
CA ILE A 146 14.93 8.02 4.32
C ILE A 146 16.08 7.29 5.00
N THR A 147 17.27 7.89 5.13
CA THR A 147 18.39 7.28 5.86
C THR A 147 18.04 6.97 7.31
N ALA A 148 17.32 7.88 7.99
CA ALA A 148 16.85 7.64 9.35
C ALA A 148 15.81 6.51 9.40
N MET A 149 14.86 6.47 8.46
CA MET A 149 13.88 5.39 8.34
C MET A 149 14.56 4.04 8.05
N GLU A 150 15.53 4.00 7.15
CA GLU A 150 16.26 2.77 6.82
C GLU A 150 16.97 2.20 8.05
N ARG A 151 17.66 3.04 8.82
CA ARG A 151 18.29 2.62 10.08
C ARG A 151 17.28 2.00 11.05
N ILE A 152 16.14 2.67 11.27
CA ILE A 152 15.05 2.19 12.13
C ILE A 152 14.51 0.85 11.62
N ALA A 153 14.28 0.72 10.31
CA ALA A 153 13.75 -0.51 9.73
C ALA A 153 14.73 -1.68 9.89
N ASN A 154 16.02 -1.42 9.70
CA ASN A 154 17.09 -2.42 9.84
C ASN A 154 17.21 -2.96 11.28
N GLU A 155 17.01 -2.13 12.30
CA GLU A 155 16.95 -2.57 13.72
C GLU A 155 15.86 -3.63 13.94
N HIS A 156 14.80 -3.62 13.12
CA HIS A 156 13.69 -4.56 13.16
C HIS A 156 13.72 -5.65 12.09
N LYS A 157 14.83 -5.77 11.33
CA LYS A 157 15.00 -6.70 10.19
C LYS A 157 13.92 -6.51 9.11
N ILE A 158 13.55 -5.25 8.85
CA ILE A 158 12.64 -4.85 7.80
C ILE A 158 13.45 -4.11 6.73
N GLN A 159 13.43 -4.61 5.50
CA GLN A 159 14.07 -3.96 4.37
C GLN A 159 13.20 -2.79 3.88
N LEU A 160 13.74 -1.58 3.92
CA LEU A 160 13.10 -0.41 3.32
C LEU A 160 13.34 -0.42 1.80
N ARG A 161 12.30 -0.10 1.03
CA ARG A 161 12.37 0.04 -0.43
C ARG A 161 11.62 1.28 -0.89
N LEU A 162 12.11 1.91 -1.94
CA LEU A 162 11.52 3.17 -2.44
C LEU A 162 10.73 2.95 -3.73
N CYS A 163 9.46 3.37 -3.75
CA CYS A 163 8.61 3.28 -4.94
C CYS A 163 8.67 4.58 -5.74
N CYS A 164 9.20 4.52 -6.97
CA CYS A 164 9.27 5.65 -7.91
C CYS A 164 10.17 6.83 -7.47
N GLU A 165 10.99 6.67 -6.43
CA GLU A 165 11.96 7.69 -5.97
C GLU A 165 13.38 7.36 -6.49
N ASN A 166 13.53 7.10 -7.80
CA ASN A 166 14.75 6.48 -8.35
C ASN A 166 16.04 7.27 -8.09
N GLU A 167 16.01 8.60 -8.18
CA GLU A 167 17.18 9.44 -7.90
C GLU A 167 17.62 9.29 -6.44
N LEU A 168 16.64 9.30 -5.52
CA LEU A 168 16.89 9.14 -4.09
C LEU A 168 17.36 7.72 -3.76
N ALA A 169 16.74 6.71 -4.37
CA ALA A 169 17.10 5.30 -4.25
C ALA A 169 18.56 5.07 -4.67
N GLN A 170 18.96 5.58 -5.84
CA GLN A 170 20.33 5.51 -6.33
C GLN A 170 21.30 6.25 -5.41
N LYS A 171 20.94 7.44 -4.95
CA LYS A 171 21.80 8.26 -4.07
C LYS A 171 22.09 7.59 -2.73
N LEU A 172 21.12 6.84 -2.20
CA LEU A 172 21.22 6.18 -0.89
C LEU A 172 21.60 4.69 -0.97
N ASP A 173 21.76 4.13 -2.17
CA ASP A 173 21.93 2.69 -2.40
C ASP A 173 20.79 1.84 -1.79
N ILE A 174 19.55 2.35 -1.91
CA ILE A 174 18.34 1.66 -1.44
C ILE A 174 17.63 1.03 -2.64
N GLU A 175 17.19 -0.22 -2.49
CA GLU A 175 16.50 -0.95 -3.56
C GLU A 175 15.17 -0.28 -3.95
N SER A 176 14.93 -0.10 -5.25
CA SER A 176 13.64 0.32 -5.77
C SER A 176 12.56 -0.75 -5.57
N ALA A 177 11.34 -0.33 -5.23
CA ALA A 177 10.22 -1.22 -5.00
C ALA A 177 9.47 -1.59 -6.30
N SER A 178 9.53 -2.86 -6.69
CA SER A 178 8.58 -3.45 -7.65
C SER A 178 7.35 -3.94 -6.90
N CYS A 179 6.33 -3.09 -6.79
CA CYS A 179 5.16 -3.37 -5.96
C CYS A 179 4.25 -4.46 -6.55
N VAL A 180 4.26 -4.62 -7.88
CA VAL A 180 3.81 -5.82 -8.60
C VAL A 180 5.04 -6.58 -9.07
N ASN A 181 5.27 -7.76 -8.49
CA ASN A 181 6.46 -8.56 -8.72
C ASN A 181 6.11 -10.06 -8.72
N PRO A 182 6.07 -10.71 -9.89
CA PRO A 182 5.73 -12.12 -10.02
C PRO A 182 6.82 -13.04 -9.44
N LEU A 183 8.03 -12.54 -9.19
CA LEU A 183 9.10 -13.30 -8.52
C LEU A 183 8.74 -13.71 -7.08
N ARG A 184 7.67 -13.13 -6.52
CA ARG A 184 7.14 -13.49 -5.19
C ARG A 184 6.21 -14.70 -5.23
N PHE A 185 5.79 -15.14 -6.41
CA PHE A 185 4.89 -16.26 -6.57
C PHE A 185 5.65 -17.59 -6.62
N HIS A 186 5.01 -18.65 -6.14
CA HIS A 186 5.54 -19.99 -6.20
C HIS A 186 5.50 -20.49 -7.65
N TYR A 187 6.60 -21.13 -8.07
CA TYR A 187 6.71 -21.81 -9.37
C TYR A 187 6.42 -20.94 -10.58
N ALA A 188 6.58 -19.62 -10.46
CA ALA A 188 6.33 -18.69 -11.54
C ALA A 188 7.43 -18.77 -12.61
N ASP A 189 7.08 -19.20 -13.82
CA ASP A 189 7.92 -18.94 -14.99
C ASP A 189 7.76 -17.48 -15.40
N VAL A 190 8.65 -16.66 -14.84
CA VAL A 190 8.67 -15.21 -15.05
C VAL A 190 9.50 -14.78 -16.24
N GLN A 191 10.12 -15.71 -16.98
CA GLN A 191 11.10 -15.37 -18.03
C GLN A 191 10.51 -14.48 -19.12
N ASN A 192 9.20 -14.58 -19.35
CA ASN A 192 8.48 -13.83 -20.38
C ASN A 192 7.70 -12.62 -19.85
N ILE A 193 7.71 -12.35 -18.54
CA ILE A 193 6.96 -11.23 -17.97
C ILE A 193 7.82 -9.97 -18.00
N LYS A 194 7.37 -9.00 -18.80
CA LYS A 194 8.09 -7.74 -19.01
C LYS A 194 7.87 -6.79 -17.82
N ILE A 195 8.87 -5.97 -17.53
CA ILE A 195 8.69 -4.77 -16.73
C ILE A 195 7.81 -3.81 -17.53
N LYS A 196 6.69 -3.37 -16.94
CA LYS A 196 5.73 -2.45 -17.58
C LYS A 196 5.37 -1.34 -16.60
N PRO A 197 6.21 -0.29 -16.53
CA PRO A 197 6.01 0.82 -15.61
C PRO A 197 4.64 1.48 -15.82
N THR A 198 3.94 1.79 -14.72
CA THR A 198 2.67 2.54 -14.75
C THR A 198 2.86 4.05 -14.68
N ARG A 199 4.05 4.51 -14.26
CA ARG A 199 4.46 5.92 -14.16
C ARG A 199 5.98 6.03 -14.16
N SER A 200 6.50 7.25 -14.28
CA SER A 200 7.94 7.51 -14.19
C SER A 200 8.53 6.93 -12.91
N GLY A 201 9.67 6.26 -13.03
CA GLY A 201 10.36 5.59 -11.94
C GLY A 201 9.75 4.26 -11.46
N CYS A 202 8.62 3.82 -12.00
CA CYS A 202 8.01 2.55 -11.62
C CYS A 202 8.79 1.35 -12.20
N THR A 203 9.05 0.34 -11.38
CA THR A 203 9.74 -0.90 -11.77
C THR A 203 8.84 -2.14 -11.68
N CYS A 204 7.51 -1.94 -11.68
CA CYS A 204 6.54 -3.02 -11.63
C CYS A 204 6.51 -3.85 -12.93
N TYR A 205 6.25 -5.14 -12.77
CA TYR A 205 6.01 -6.05 -13.88
C TYR A 205 4.62 -5.84 -14.50
N GLU A 206 4.44 -6.33 -15.72
CA GLU A 206 3.15 -6.31 -16.41
C GLU A 206 2.04 -6.95 -15.58
N SER A 207 0.93 -6.23 -15.45
CA SER A 207 -0.28 -6.68 -14.78
C SER A 207 -1.50 -6.01 -15.35
N LYS A 208 -2.68 -6.54 -15.02
CA LYS A 208 -3.97 -5.91 -15.30
C LYS A 208 -4.62 -5.47 -14.01
N ASP A 209 -5.02 -4.21 -13.95
CA ASP A 209 -5.79 -3.68 -12.82
C ASP A 209 -7.21 -4.25 -12.88
N ILE A 210 -7.61 -4.92 -11.79
CA ILE A 210 -8.94 -5.48 -11.57
C ILE A 210 -9.70 -4.70 -10.47
N GLY A 211 -9.07 -3.67 -9.92
CA GLY A 211 -9.65 -2.79 -8.92
C GLY A 211 -10.59 -1.75 -9.51
N MET A 212 -11.25 -1.00 -8.63
CA MET A 212 -12.13 0.08 -9.05
C MET A 212 -11.93 1.31 -8.17
N TYR A 213 -11.61 2.43 -8.82
CA TYR A 213 -11.51 3.74 -8.18
C TYR A 213 -12.87 4.24 -7.70
N ASN A 214 -12.85 5.24 -6.81
CA ASN A 214 -14.05 5.81 -6.21
C ASN A 214 -14.92 4.76 -5.49
N THR A 215 -14.31 3.89 -4.69
CA THR A 215 -15.03 2.87 -3.89
C THR A 215 -14.55 2.79 -2.45
N CYS A 216 -13.33 3.29 -2.19
CA CYS A 216 -12.73 3.30 -0.87
C CYS A 216 -13.42 4.33 0.04
N LEU A 217 -13.74 3.95 1.28
CA LEU A 217 -14.47 4.81 2.23
C LEU A 217 -13.57 5.51 3.25
N PHE A 218 -12.24 5.40 3.13
CA PHE A 218 -11.30 5.95 4.11
C PHE A 218 -11.08 7.46 4.02
N ASP A 219 -11.42 8.06 2.88
CA ASP A 219 -11.44 9.51 2.66
C ASP A 219 -10.14 10.25 3.02
N CYS A 220 -8.99 9.61 2.77
CA CYS A 220 -7.69 10.22 3.01
C CYS A 220 -7.53 11.51 2.17
N LEU A 221 -6.98 12.57 2.78
CA LEU A 221 -6.82 13.85 2.10
C LEU A 221 -5.86 13.79 0.91
N TYR A 222 -4.85 12.92 0.99
CA TYR A 222 -3.88 12.65 -0.08
C TYR A 222 -4.37 11.63 -1.12
N CYS A 223 -5.63 11.17 -1.05
CA CYS A 223 -6.11 10.14 -1.97
C CYS A 223 -6.24 10.65 -3.41
N TYR A 224 -5.47 10.04 -4.32
CA TYR A 224 -5.61 10.29 -5.75
C TYR A 224 -6.79 9.52 -6.37
N ALA A 225 -7.09 8.31 -5.89
CA ALA A 225 -8.05 7.38 -6.48
C ALA A 225 -9.54 7.77 -6.30
N ASN A 226 -9.91 8.47 -5.22
CA ASN A 226 -11.32 8.81 -4.94
C ASN A 226 -11.61 10.27 -5.24
N PHE A 227 -12.66 10.58 -5.99
CA PHE A 227 -13.06 11.95 -6.33
C PHE A 227 -13.67 12.72 -5.15
N SER A 228 -14.60 12.08 -4.43
CA SER A 228 -15.19 12.57 -3.18
C SER A 228 -15.66 11.38 -2.34
N TYR A 229 -15.91 11.62 -1.05
CA TYR A 229 -16.51 10.62 -0.17
C TYR A 229 -17.88 10.16 -0.69
N ASP A 230 -18.76 11.08 -1.06
CA ASP A 230 -20.13 10.75 -1.49
C ASP A 230 -20.16 9.89 -2.75
N ASN A 231 -19.29 10.18 -3.73
CA ASN A 231 -19.15 9.35 -4.91
C ASN A 231 -18.67 7.94 -4.54
N SER A 232 -17.70 7.87 -3.63
CA SER A 232 -17.15 6.59 -3.15
C SER A 232 -18.19 5.77 -2.39
N LEU A 233 -19.01 6.40 -1.56
CA LEU A 233 -20.10 5.78 -0.82
C LEU A 233 -21.19 5.24 -1.77
N LYS A 234 -21.60 6.05 -2.76
CA LYS A 234 -22.59 5.63 -3.76
C LYS A 234 -22.13 4.37 -4.49
N ASN A 235 -20.89 4.35 -4.99
CA ASN A 235 -20.36 3.21 -5.73
C ASN A 235 -20.17 2.00 -4.81
N TYR A 236 -19.65 2.18 -3.60
CA TYR A 236 -19.53 1.09 -2.62
C TYR A 236 -20.86 0.41 -2.34
N LEU A 237 -21.93 1.19 -2.10
CA LEU A 237 -23.26 0.64 -1.84
C LEU A 237 -23.84 -0.08 -3.07
N PHE A 238 -23.61 0.45 -4.28
CA PHE A 238 -24.00 -0.20 -5.52
C PHE A 238 -23.31 -1.57 -5.67
N ILE A 239 -21.99 -1.62 -5.50
CA ILE A 239 -21.22 -2.88 -5.57
C ILE A 239 -21.69 -3.85 -4.49
N LYS A 240 -21.79 -3.39 -3.24
CA LYS A 240 -22.20 -4.24 -2.12
C LYS A 240 -23.55 -4.89 -2.40
N LYS A 241 -24.53 -4.15 -2.92
CA LYS A 241 -25.83 -4.70 -3.31
C LYS A 241 -25.72 -5.77 -4.40
N ASN A 242 -24.97 -5.49 -5.47
CA ASN A 242 -24.88 -6.40 -6.62
C ASN A 242 -24.00 -7.64 -6.36
N VAL A 243 -22.93 -7.50 -5.58
CA VAL A 243 -22.04 -8.59 -5.20
C VAL A 243 -22.71 -9.51 -4.18
N THR A 244 -23.47 -8.96 -3.22
CA THR A 244 -24.25 -9.80 -2.28
C THR A 244 -25.29 -10.65 -3.01
N ASN A 245 -25.82 -10.15 -4.13
CA ASN A 245 -26.78 -10.88 -4.97
C ASN A 245 -26.13 -11.91 -5.92
N GLN A 246 -24.81 -11.87 -6.13
CA GLN A 246 -24.07 -12.79 -7.01
C GLN A 246 -23.24 -13.82 -6.22
N ILE A 247 -22.91 -13.55 -4.96
CA ILE A 247 -22.17 -14.47 -4.08
C ILE A 247 -23.12 -15.46 -3.37
N SER A 248 -24.44 -15.38 -3.57
CA SER A 248 -25.37 -16.44 -3.11
C SER A 248 -25.28 -17.74 -3.93
N THR A 249 -24.31 -17.88 -4.82
CA THR A 249 -24.13 -19.03 -5.73
C THR A 249 -22.68 -19.48 -5.86
N PHE A 250 -21.91 -19.44 -4.76
CA PHE A 250 -20.68 -20.21 -4.62
C PHE A 250 -20.63 -20.85 -3.23
#